data_AF-A0A5K7X147-F1
#
_entry.id   AF-A0A5K7X147-F1
#
_cell.length_a   1.000
_cell.length_b   1.000
_cell.length_c   1.000
_cell.angle_alpha   90.00
_cell.angle_beta   90.00
_cell.angle_gamma   90.00
#
_symmetry.space_group_name_H-M   'P 1'
#
loop_
_entity.id
_entity.type
_entity.pdbx_description
1 polymer ?
#
loop_
_entity_poly.entity_id
_entity_poly.type
_entity_poly.pdbx_seq_one_letter_code
_entity_poly.pdbx_strand_id
1 'polypeptide(L)'
;MMYVDNIAAIAANRHARELVVTASIDSVDFLRPIDTQSSVCFEAFVTWTHNTSMEVFVKVIAENLRTGVRRLCTTCFLTFVALDDQGKPTTVPKIIPESEEEKMLFSSAEKRYTQRKQRRGQAKAFTERLSLNKPWA
;
A
#
# COMPACT_ATOMS: atom_id res chain seq x y z
N MET A 1 -6.83 9.73 -0.90
CA MET A 1 -6.50 8.36 -0.48
C MET A 1 -7.25 7.29 -1.26
N MET A 2 -8.53 7.48 -1.62
CA MET A 2 -9.29 6.56 -2.49
C MET A 2 -8.52 6.09 -3.74
N TYR A 3 -7.93 7.03 -4.51
CA TYR A 3 -7.18 6.68 -5.72
C TYR A 3 -5.94 5.81 -5.46
N VAL A 4 -5.29 5.98 -4.31
CA VAL A 4 -4.11 5.19 -3.91
C VAL A 4 -4.52 3.73 -3.67
N ASP A 5 -5.61 3.51 -2.94
CA ASP A 5 -6.12 2.15 -2.67
C ASP A 5 -6.59 1.47 -3.97
N ASN A 6 -7.33 2.19 -4.83
CA ASN A 6 -7.82 1.65 -6.09
C ASN A 6 -6.69 1.15 -7.01
N ILE A 7 -5.65 1.98 -7.25
CA ILE A 7 -4.55 1.58 -8.14
C ILE A 7 -3.69 0.47 -7.51
N ALA A 8 -3.53 0.49 -6.19
CA ALA A 8 -2.78 -0.53 -5.47
C ALA A 8 -3.50 -1.90 -5.51
N ALA A 9 -4.83 -1.89 -5.38
CA ALA A 9 -5.66 -3.08 -5.50
C ALA A 9 -5.54 -3.69 -6.91
N ILE A 10 -5.52 -2.86 -7.96
CA ILE A 10 -5.29 -3.33 -9.34
C ILE A 10 -3.91 -3.99 -9.46
N ALA A 11 -2.86 -3.37 -8.92
CA ALA A 11 -1.51 -3.95 -8.96
C ALA A 11 -1.43 -5.29 -8.20
N ALA A 12 -2.02 -5.36 -7.01
CA ALA A 12 -2.09 -6.58 -6.21
C ALA A 12 -2.89 -7.69 -6.91
N ASN A 13 -4.05 -7.37 -7.47
CA ASN A 13 -4.89 -8.32 -8.20
C ASN A 13 -4.17 -8.85 -9.45
N ARG A 14 -3.49 -7.97 -10.20
CA ARG A 14 -2.71 -8.35 -11.38
C ARG A 14 -1.58 -9.32 -11.06
N HIS A 15 -0.94 -9.17 -9.89
CA HIS A 15 0.11 -10.05 -9.41
C HIS A 15 -0.43 -11.38 -8.89
N ALA A 16 -1.48 -11.36 -8.06
CA ALA A 16 -2.03 -12.55 -7.44
C ALA A 16 -2.86 -13.42 -8.41
N ARG A 17 -3.51 -12.81 -9.41
CA ARG A 17 -4.55 -13.42 -10.24
C ARG A 17 -5.73 -13.98 -9.44
N GLU A 18 -5.97 -13.36 -8.28
CA GLU A 18 -6.98 -13.75 -7.30
C GLU A 18 -7.70 -12.52 -6.76
N LEU A 19 -8.83 -12.72 -6.08
CA LEU A 19 -9.47 -11.65 -5.30
C LEU A 19 -8.48 -11.14 -4.24
N VAL A 20 -8.41 -9.83 -4.04
CA VAL A 20 -7.52 -9.22 -3.04
C VAL A 20 -8.29 -8.29 -2.14
N VAL A 21 -7.88 -8.21 -0.88
CA VAL A 21 -8.41 -7.26 0.10
C VAL A 21 -7.30 -6.43 0.73
N THR A 22 -7.59 -5.15 0.98
CA THR A 22 -6.68 -4.25 1.70
C THR A 22 -6.63 -4.65 3.17
N ALA A 23 -5.47 -5.13 3.62
CA ALA A 23 -5.25 -5.53 5.01
C ALA A 23 -4.72 -4.39 5.88
N SER A 24 -3.90 -3.51 5.33
CA SER A 24 -3.43 -2.30 5.99
C SER A 24 -2.88 -1.28 5.01
N ILE A 25 -2.94 -0.01 5.40
CA ILE A 25 -2.13 1.06 4.82
C ILE A 25 -1.02 1.34 5.84
N ASP A 26 0.24 1.23 5.41
CA ASP A 26 1.38 1.21 6.32
C ASP A 26 1.90 2.60 6.65
N SER A 27 2.27 3.35 5.63
CA SER A 27 2.57 4.78 5.75
C SER A 27 2.04 5.51 4.53
N VAL A 28 1.73 6.79 4.75
CA VAL A 28 1.40 7.75 3.70
C VAL A 28 2.21 8.99 4.01
N ASP A 29 3.16 9.31 3.14
CA ASP A 29 4.07 10.42 3.33
C ASP A 29 3.74 11.52 2.32
N PHE A 30 3.12 12.61 2.79
CA PHE A 30 2.82 13.79 1.97
C PHE A 30 4.06 14.70 1.91
N LEU A 31 4.89 14.51 0.89
CA LEU A 31 6.17 15.18 0.74
C LEU A 31 6.01 16.62 0.22
N ARG A 32 5.06 16.83 -0.69
CA ARG A 32 4.82 18.12 -1.34
C ARG A 32 3.33 18.31 -1.65
N PRO A 33 2.82 19.56 -1.60
CA PRO A 33 1.44 19.84 -1.98
C PRO A 33 1.22 19.58 -3.48
N ILE A 34 -0.03 19.29 -3.83
CA ILE A 34 -0.50 19.20 -5.22
C ILE A 34 -1.43 20.40 -5.45
N ASP A 35 -1.09 21.25 -6.42
CA ASP A 35 -1.89 22.41 -6.79
C ASP A 35 -2.92 22.07 -7.87
N THR A 36 -3.92 22.94 -8.05
CA THR A 36 -5.02 22.76 -9.02
C THR A 36 -4.59 22.89 -10.48
N GLN A 37 -3.36 23.33 -10.75
CA GLN A 37 -2.81 23.46 -12.09
C GLN A 37 -2.04 22.20 -12.53
N SER A 38 -1.95 21.21 -11.63
CA SER A 38 -1.19 20.00 -11.85
C SER A 38 -2.10 18.83 -12.26
N SER A 39 -1.63 18.02 -13.20
CA SER A 39 -2.11 16.64 -13.35
C SER A 39 -1.47 15.75 -12.30
N VAL A 40 -2.10 14.60 -12.02
CA VAL A 40 -1.63 13.64 -11.01
C VAL A 40 -1.53 12.26 -11.64
N CYS A 41 -0.34 11.68 -11.59
CA CYS A 41 -0.07 10.31 -11.99
C CYS A 41 0.12 9.44 -10.74
N PHE A 42 -0.54 8.30 -10.72
CA PHE A 42 -0.37 7.28 -9.68
C PHE A 42 0.28 6.06 -10.32
N GLU A 43 1.42 5.66 -9.79
CA GLU A 43 2.13 4.46 -10.21
C GLU A 43 2.17 3.48 -9.04
N ALA A 44 1.75 2.24 -9.28
CA ALA A 44 1.68 1.20 -8.25
C ALA A 44 2.19 -0.13 -8.75
N PHE A 45 2.97 -0.82 -7.92
CA PHE A 45 3.48 -2.16 -8.20
C PHE A 45 3.78 -2.91 -6.90
N VAL A 46 3.75 -4.25 -6.98
CA VAL A 46 4.09 -5.12 -5.86
C VAL A 46 5.60 -5.04 -5.62
N THR A 47 5.99 -4.63 -4.42
CA THR A 47 7.41 -4.53 -4.02
C THR A 47 7.89 -5.74 -3.25
N TRP A 48 6.99 -6.50 -2.65
CA TRP A 48 7.35 -7.66 -1.84
C TRP A 48 6.18 -8.61 -1.63
N THR A 49 6.46 -9.90 -1.45
CA THR A 49 5.45 -10.94 -1.21
C THR A 49 5.85 -11.87 -0.08
N HIS A 50 4.91 -12.20 0.80
CA HIS A 50 5.08 -13.24 1.82
C HIS A 50 4.53 -14.60 1.34
N ASN A 51 3.67 -15.24 2.14
CA ASN A 51 2.93 -16.45 1.77
C ASN A 51 1.64 -16.09 1.02
N THR A 52 0.74 -15.35 1.66
CA THR A 52 -0.58 -14.97 1.12
C THR A 52 -0.78 -13.45 0.98
N SER A 53 0.26 -12.68 1.30
CA SER A 53 0.16 -11.21 1.36
C SER A 53 1.23 -10.55 0.48
N MET A 54 0.90 -9.37 0.00
CA MET A 54 1.70 -8.55 -0.89
C MET A 54 1.84 -7.15 -0.29
N GLU A 55 3.05 -6.61 -0.35
CA GLU A 55 3.29 -5.18 -0.17
C GLU A 55 3.21 -4.51 -1.56
N VAL A 56 2.41 -3.46 -1.66
CA VAL A 56 2.29 -2.62 -2.85
C VAL A 56 2.83 -1.24 -2.50
N PHE A 57 3.77 -0.76 -3.31
CA PHE A 57 4.24 0.62 -3.26
C PHE A 57 3.43 1.46 -4.23
N VAL A 58 3.08 2.67 -3.81
CA VAL A 58 2.45 3.67 -4.66
C VAL A 58 3.25 4.96 -4.57
N LYS A 59 3.61 5.51 -5.72
CA LYS A 59 4.16 6.87 -5.84
C LYS A 59 3.20 7.76 -6.61
N VAL A 60 3.00 8.97 -6.09
CA VAL A 60 2.10 9.99 -6.65
C VAL A 60 2.94 11.13 -7.17
N ILE A 61 2.85 11.38 -8.47
CA ILE A 61 3.65 12.39 -9.17
C ILE A 61 2.69 13.46 -9.67
N ALA A 62 2.91 14.70 -9.25
CA ALA A 62 2.23 15.86 -9.79
C ALA A 62 3.05 16.47 -10.92
N GLU A 63 2.38 16.88 -12.00
CA GLU A 63 3.00 17.56 -13.13
C GLU A 63 2.23 18.83 -13.45
N ASN A 64 2.91 19.99 -13.40
CA ASN A 64 2.29 21.24 -13.80
C ASN A 64 2.01 21.22 -15.31
N LEU A 65 0.73 21.38 -15.68
CA LEU A 65 0.27 21.21 -17.06
C LEU A 65 0.78 22.28 -18.04
N ARG A 66 1.26 23.42 -17.54
CA ARG A 66 1.81 24.50 -18.37
C ARG A 66 3.32 24.42 -18.53
N THR A 67 4.03 24.03 -17.48
CA THR A 67 5.50 24.04 -17.45
C THR A 67 6.12 22.66 -17.64
N GLY A 68 5.37 21.58 -17.49
CA GLY A 68 5.85 20.20 -17.54
C GLY A 68 6.70 19.79 -16.32
N VAL A 69 6.80 20.64 -15.29
CA VAL A 69 7.63 20.34 -14.11
C VAL A 69 6.96 19.25 -13.27
N ARG A 70 7.68 18.13 -13.09
CA ARG A 70 7.24 16.95 -12.32
C ARG A 70 7.79 16.94 -10.91
N ARG A 71 6.96 16.54 -9.95
CA ARG A 71 7.31 16.47 -8.51
C ARG A 71 6.71 15.21 -7.90
N LEU A 72 7.53 14.43 -7.19
CA LEU A 72 7.03 13.34 -6.35
C LEU A 72 6.34 13.95 -5.12
N CYS A 73 5.04 13.77 -4.97
CA CYS A 73 4.26 14.43 -3.92
C CYS A 73 3.86 13.50 -2.78
N THR A 74 3.67 12.21 -3.07
CA THR A 74 3.26 11.25 -2.05
C THR A 74 3.86 9.89 -2.33
N THR A 75 4.27 9.21 -1.27
CA THR A 75 4.62 7.78 -1.29
C THR A 75 3.78 7.03 -0.29
N CYS A 76 3.37 5.81 -0.64
CA CYS A 76 2.56 4.96 0.23
C CYS A 76 3.01 3.51 0.13
N PHE A 77 2.93 2.79 1.24
CA PHE A 77 3.00 1.34 1.26
C PHE A 77 1.66 0.78 1.74
N LEU A 78 1.12 -0.18 0.99
CA LEU A 78 -0.12 -0.86 1.29
C LEU A 78 0.13 -2.36 1.37
N THR A 79 -0.66 -3.03 2.19
CA THR A 79 -0.65 -4.49 2.27
C THR A 79 -1.97 -5.03 1.75
N PHE A 80 -1.87 -5.96 0.82
CA PHE A 80 -2.99 -6.76 0.34
C PHE A 80 -2.84 -8.22 0.75
N VAL A 81 -3.97 -8.90 0.91
CA VAL A 81 -4.06 -10.36 1.11
C VAL A 81 -4.89 -10.92 -0.03
N ALA A 82 -4.39 -11.95 -0.71
CA ALA A 82 -5.14 -12.68 -1.72
C ALA A 82 -6.09 -13.68 -1.06
N LEU A 83 -7.29 -13.83 -1.61
CA LEU A 83 -8.33 -14.74 -1.13
C LEU A 83 -8.73 -15.70 -2.25
N ASP A 84 -8.96 -16.96 -1.90
CA ASP A 84 -9.57 -17.96 -2.78
C ASP A 84 -11.10 -17.74 -2.93
N ASP A 85 -11.74 -18.59 -3.74
CA ASP A 85 -13.20 -18.58 -3.96
C ASP A 85 -14.02 -18.81 -2.68
N GLN A 86 -13.43 -19.34 -1.61
CA GLN A 86 -14.06 -19.50 -0.30
C GLN A 86 -13.80 -18.31 0.64
N GLY A 87 -13.13 -17.27 0.16
CA GLY A 87 -12.75 -16.11 0.96
C GLY A 87 -11.62 -16.37 1.95
N LYS A 88 -10.83 -17.45 1.78
CA LYS A 88 -9.70 -17.78 2.65
C LYS A 88 -8.38 -17.30 2.05
N PRO A 89 -7.40 -16.90 2.87
CA PRO A 89 -6.10 -16.48 2.36
C PRO A 89 -5.43 -17.55 1.49
N THR A 90 -5.07 -17.18 0.26
CA THR A 90 -4.42 -18.06 -0.72
C THR A 90 -2.99 -17.61 -1.03
N THR A 91 -2.15 -18.53 -1.51
CA THR A 91 -0.74 -18.26 -1.78
C THR A 91 -0.57 -17.31 -2.96
N VAL A 92 0.48 -16.48 -2.93
CA VAL A 92 0.79 -15.53 -4.00
C VAL A 92 2.16 -15.84 -4.63
N PRO A 93 2.35 -15.55 -5.93
CA PRO A 93 3.66 -15.68 -6.59
C PRO A 93 4.73 -14.83 -5.89
N LYS A 94 5.98 -15.28 -5.94
CA LYS A 94 7.12 -14.47 -5.49
C LYS A 94 7.40 -13.33 -6.48
N ILE A 95 7.85 -12.19 -5.98
CA ILE A 95 8.31 -11.08 -6.81
C ILE A 95 9.83 -11.15 -7.03
N ILE A 96 10.27 -10.79 -8.23
CA ILE A 96 11.69 -10.67 -8.61
C ILE A 96 11.91 -9.21 -9.01
N PRO A 97 12.65 -8.40 -8.23
CA PRO A 97 12.93 -7.02 -8.59
C PRO A 97 13.97 -6.93 -9.71
N GLU A 98 13.73 -6.10 -10.71
CA GLU A 98 14.57 -5.94 -11.89
C GLU A 98 15.31 -4.60 -11.86
N SER A 99 14.59 -3.50 -11.62
CA SER A 99 15.15 -2.15 -11.59
C SER A 99 15.86 -1.81 -10.28
N GLU A 100 16.71 -0.80 -10.28
CA GLU A 100 17.37 -0.33 -9.06
C GLU A 100 16.37 0.21 -8.02
N GLU A 101 15.30 0.87 -8.46
CA GLU A 101 14.20 1.31 -7.59
C GLU A 101 13.50 0.10 -6.94
N GLU A 102 13.20 -0.93 -7.73
CA GLU A 102 12.58 -2.16 -7.24
C GLU A 102 13.47 -2.90 -6.25
N LYS A 103 14.77 -3.05 -6.54
CA LYS A 103 15.73 -3.72 -5.64
C LYS A 103 15.87 -2.96 -4.32
N MET A 104 15.93 -1.62 -4.38
CA MET A 104 15.98 -0.76 -3.19
C MET A 104 14.71 -0.95 -2.33
N LEU A 105 13.53 -0.93 -2.95
CA LEU A 105 12.26 -1.13 -2.24
C LEU A 105 12.15 -2.55 -1.66
N PHE A 106 12.52 -3.57 -2.44
CA PHE A 106 12.48 -4.98 -2.03
C PHE A 106 13.40 -5.25 -0.84
N SER A 107 14.65 -4.75 -0.88
CA SER A 107 15.65 -5.01 0.17
C SER A 107 15.25 -4.49 1.56
N SER A 108 14.41 -3.45 1.61
CA SER A 108 13.92 -2.84 2.85
C SER A 108 12.54 -3.38 3.30
N ALA A 109 11.89 -4.22 2.49
CA ALA A 109 10.50 -4.65 2.71
C ALA A 109 10.35 -5.59 3.90
N GLU A 110 11.31 -6.46 4.19
CA GLU A 110 11.24 -7.39 5.33
C GLU A 110 11.19 -6.65 6.68
N LYS A 111 11.94 -5.54 6.77
CA LYS A 111 11.90 -4.65 7.94
C LYS A 111 10.51 -4.02 8.10
N ARG A 112 9.91 -3.51 7.01
CA ARG A 112 8.55 -2.96 7.02
C ARG A 112 7.50 -4.01 7.41
N TYR A 113 7.62 -5.23 6.88
CA TYR A 113 6.76 -6.35 7.25
C TYR A 113 6.80 -6.64 8.76
N THR A 114 8.00 -6.68 9.34
CA THR A 114 8.19 -6.92 10.77
C THR A 114 7.56 -5.82 11.62
N GLN A 115 7.78 -4.55 11.25
CA GLN A 115 7.17 -3.39 11.91
C GLN A 115 5.64 -3.42 11.82
N ARG A 116 5.07 -3.73 10.65
CA ARG A 116 3.62 -3.88 10.46
C ARG A 116 3.06 -5.02 11.32
N LYS A 117 3.74 -6.17 11.41
CA LYS A 117 3.31 -7.30 12.23
C LYS A 117 3.23 -6.90 13.71
N GLN A 118 4.24 -6.18 14.21
CA GLN A 118 4.24 -5.64 15.57
C GLN A 118 3.10 -4.63 15.78
N ARG A 119 2.97 -3.65 14.87
CA ARG A 119 1.90 -2.64 14.93
C ARG A 119 0.51 -3.26 14.95
N ARG A 120 0.28 -4.32 14.15
CA ARG A 120 -1.00 -5.05 14.12
C ARG A 120 -1.29 -5.74 15.46
N GLY A 121 -0.29 -6.32 16.12
CA GLY A 121 -0.45 -6.91 17.45
C GLY A 121 -0.82 -5.86 18.50
N GLN A 122 -0.13 -4.72 18.50
CA GLN A 122 -0.43 -3.60 19.39
C GLN A 122 -1.82 -3.01 19.13
N ALA A 123 -2.20 -2.85 17.86
CA ALA A 123 -3.52 -2.35 17.48
C ALA A 123 -4.65 -3.27 17.98
N LYS A 124 -4.51 -4.60 17.84
CA LYS A 124 -5.49 -5.55 18.38
C LYS A 124 -5.66 -5.41 19.89
N ALA A 125 -4.56 -5.42 20.63
CA ALA A 125 -4.58 -5.26 22.08
C ALA A 125 -5.15 -3.90 22.53
N PHE A 126 -4.93 -2.85 21.74
CA PHE A 126 -5.52 -1.53 21.97
C PHE A 126 -7.03 -1.52 21.71
N THR A 127 -7.47 -2.07 20.57
CA THR A 127 -8.89 -2.12 20.19
C THR A 127 -9.73 -2.91 21.20
N GLU A 128 -9.21 -4.00 21.76
CA GLU A 128 -9.88 -4.79 22.81
C GLU A 128 -10.16 -3.98 24.09
N ARG A 129 -9.46 -2.88 24.31
CA ARG A 129 -9.63 -1.99 25.48
C ARG A 129 -10.57 -0.82 25.22
N LEU A 130 -11.01 -0.61 23.98
CA LEU A 130 -11.88 0.51 23.63
C LEU A 130 -13.32 0.22 24.06
N SER A 131 -13.90 1.13 24.82
CA SER A 131 -15.33 1.09 25.14
C SER A 131 -16.16 1.48 23.91
N LEU A 132 -17.28 0.78 23.70
CA LEU A 132 -18.26 1.10 22.67
C LEU A 132 -19.35 2.05 23.17
N ASN A 133 -19.29 2.46 24.44
CA ASN A 133 -20.26 3.38 25.01
C ASN A 133 -20.13 4.76 24.37
N LYS A 134 -21.27 5.41 24.15
CA LYS A 134 -21.28 6.79 23.64
C LYS A 134 -20.66 7.73 24.68
N PRO A 135 -19.68 8.56 24.32
CA PRO A 135 -19.09 9.52 25.26
C PRO A 135 -20.02 10.69 25.61
N TRP A 136 -21.10 10.86 24.84
CA TRP A 136 -22.09 11.91 24.96
C TRP A 136 -23.47 11.30 25.21
N ALA A 137 -24.13 11.78 26.27
CA ALA A 137 -25.52 11.50 26.60
C ALA A 137 -26.45 12.45 25.83
#